data_AF-A0A924RP36-F1
#
_entry.id   AF-A0A924RP36-F1
#
_cell.length_a   1.000
_cell.length_b   1.000
_cell.length_c   1.000
_cell.angle_alpha   90.00
_cell.angle_beta   90.00
_cell.angle_gamma   90.00
#
_symmetry.space_group_name_H-M   'P 1'
#
loop_
_entity.id
_entity.type
_entity.pdbx_description
1 polymer ?
#
loop_
_entity_poly.entity_id
_entity_poly.type
_entity_poly.pdbx_seq_one_letter_code
_entity_poly.pdbx_strand_id
1 'polypeptide(L)'
;MVCGNIPANKPFSIKAYDSFGNLLTTANSAALPTSNAIVTLPNIVITSTSNSLLNGNLLKCDGTLVTNGYVILKYNSKTLVSSVINGVFDSRTITCGAINGPYTIEGIDEGRNQTTGIINGFFALPSTFI
;
A
#
# COMPACT_ATOMS: atom_id res chain seq x y z
N MET A 1 2.73 -13.75 -18.23
CA MET A 1 1.75 -14.74 -18.73
C MET A 1 1.68 -15.85 -17.69
N VAL A 2 0.51 -16.07 -17.09
CA VAL A 2 0.26 -17.23 -16.22
C VAL A 2 -0.49 -18.24 -17.08
N CYS A 3 0.02 -19.46 -17.20
CA CYS A 3 -0.62 -20.57 -17.89
C CYS A 3 -0.71 -21.77 -16.95
N GLY A 4 -1.73 -22.61 -17.15
CA GLY A 4 -1.96 -23.80 -16.35
C GLY A 4 -2.96 -24.74 -17.00
N ASN A 5 -2.86 -26.03 -16.67
CA ASN A 5 -3.76 -27.05 -17.20
C ASN A 5 -5.09 -26.99 -16.44
N ILE A 6 -6.20 -26.98 -17.19
CA ILE A 6 -7.55 -27.01 -16.63
C ILE A 6 -8.14 -28.40 -16.91
N PRO A 7 -8.67 -29.11 -15.89
CA PRO A 7 -9.32 -30.39 -16.10
C PRO A 7 -10.51 -30.27 -17.07
N ALA A 8 -10.57 -31.16 -18.07
CA ALA A 8 -11.66 -31.19 -19.03
C ALA A 8 -13.01 -31.49 -18.36
N ASN A 9 -14.09 -30.90 -18.88
CA ASN A 9 -15.46 -31.13 -18.41
C ASN A 9 -15.71 -30.84 -16.92
N LYS A 10 -14.91 -29.97 -16.30
CA LYS A 10 -15.14 -29.48 -14.94
C LYS A 10 -15.25 -27.95 -14.93
N PRO A 11 -16.22 -27.39 -14.17
CA PRO A 11 -16.22 -25.95 -13.94
C PRO A 11 -14.97 -25.58 -13.12
N PHE A 12 -14.47 -24.36 -13.30
CA PHE A 12 -13.39 -23.82 -12.49
C PHE A 12 -13.69 -22.38 -12.07
N SER A 13 -12.97 -21.94 -11.04
CA SER A 13 -13.09 -20.59 -10.49
C SER A 13 -11.70 -19.98 -10.36
N ILE A 14 -11.54 -18.76 -10.86
CA ILE A 14 -10.33 -17.95 -10.67
C ILE A 14 -10.65 -16.87 -9.66
N LYS A 15 -9.87 -16.81 -8.60
CA LYS A 15 -9.93 -15.75 -7.59
C LYS A 15 -8.71 -14.85 -7.74
N ALA A 16 -8.94 -13.56 -7.86
CA ALA A 16 -7.86 -12.57 -7.83
C ALA A 16 -7.83 -11.92 -6.44
N TYR A 17 -6.63 -11.85 -5.87
CA TYR A 17 -6.38 -11.22 -4.58
C TYR A 17 -5.51 -10.00 -4.77
N ASP A 18 -5.67 -8.99 -3.92
CA ASP A 18 -4.72 -7.89 -3.85
C ASP A 18 -3.44 -8.31 -3.10
N SER A 19 -2.48 -7.39 -3.01
CA SER A 19 -1.24 -7.58 -2.26
C SER A 19 -1.42 -7.73 -0.74
N PHE A 20 -2.65 -7.58 -0.25
CA PHE A 20 -3.02 -7.69 1.16
C PHE A 20 -3.87 -8.94 1.45
N GLY A 21 -4.12 -9.78 0.43
CA GLY A 21 -4.89 -11.02 0.58
C GLY A 21 -6.41 -10.82 0.54
N ASN A 22 -6.91 -9.62 0.23
CA ASN A 22 -8.33 -9.40 0.04
C ASN A 22 -8.77 -9.94 -1.32
N LEU A 23 -9.92 -10.62 -1.35
CA LEU A 23 -10.52 -11.09 -2.60
C LEU A 23 -11.06 -9.90 -3.39
N LEU A 24 -10.45 -9.60 -4.53
CA LEU A 24 -10.86 -8.51 -5.42
C LEU A 24 -12.01 -8.93 -6.32
N THR A 25 -11.93 -10.13 -6.89
CA THR A 25 -13.00 -10.67 -7.73
C THR A 25 -12.90 -12.18 -7.85
N THR A 26 -14.01 -12.77 -8.26
CA THR A 26 -14.11 -14.19 -8.62
C THR A 26 -14.68 -14.28 -10.03
N ALA A 27 -13.95 -14.92 -10.94
CA ALA A 27 -14.41 -15.26 -12.26
C ALA A 27 -14.70 -16.76 -12.31
N ASN A 28 -15.93 -17.12 -12.65
CA ASN A 28 -16.35 -18.52 -12.77
C ASN A 28 -16.51 -18.88 -14.23
N SER A 29 -16.16 -20.11 -14.58
CA SER A 29 -16.46 -20.70 -15.88
C SER A 29 -17.41 -21.89 -15.73
N ALA A 30 -18.20 -22.13 -16.76
CA ALA A 30 -18.90 -23.40 -16.93
C ALA A 30 -17.90 -24.51 -17.33
N ALA A 31 -18.35 -25.76 -17.29
CA ALA A 31 -17.56 -26.89 -17.74
C ALA A 31 -17.11 -26.71 -19.20
N LEU A 32 -15.79 -26.78 -19.44
CA LEU A 32 -15.22 -26.68 -20.77
C LEU A 32 -15.42 -28.01 -21.53
N PRO A 33 -16.12 -28.01 -22.69
CA PRO A 33 -16.65 -29.22 -23.29
C PRO A 33 -15.60 -30.14 -23.96
N THR A 34 -14.41 -29.63 -24.33
CA THR A 34 -13.34 -30.42 -24.99
C THR A 34 -11.97 -29.71 -24.96
N SER A 35 -10.90 -30.44 -25.34
CA SER A 35 -9.59 -29.87 -25.68
C SER A 35 -9.74 -28.74 -26.71
N ASN A 36 -9.05 -27.62 -26.48
CA ASN A 36 -9.00 -26.44 -27.37
C ASN A 36 -10.19 -25.46 -27.32
N ALA A 37 -11.12 -25.60 -26.39
CA ALA A 37 -12.14 -24.57 -26.16
C ALA A 37 -11.51 -23.31 -25.53
N ILE A 38 -11.73 -22.14 -26.15
CA ILE A 38 -11.35 -20.84 -25.60
C ILE A 38 -12.55 -20.26 -24.85
N VAL A 39 -12.41 -20.04 -23.55
CA VAL A 39 -13.37 -19.27 -22.75
C VAL A 39 -12.72 -17.98 -22.28
N THR A 40 -13.30 -16.87 -22.69
CA THR A 40 -12.93 -15.54 -22.21
C THR A 40 -13.69 -15.27 -20.92
N LEU A 41 -12.96 -15.12 -19.82
CA LEU A 41 -13.54 -14.68 -18.55
C LEU A 41 -13.81 -13.16 -18.58
N PRO A 42 -14.79 -12.65 -17.81
CA PRO A 42 -14.99 -11.22 -17.66
C PRO A 42 -13.73 -10.54 -17.10
N ASN A 43 -13.60 -9.24 -17.38
CA ASN A 43 -12.49 -8.43 -16.88
C ASN A 43 -12.39 -8.52 -15.35
N ILE A 44 -11.17 -8.78 -14.87
CA ILE A 44 -10.84 -8.69 -13.46
C ILE A 44 -10.56 -7.22 -13.15
N VAL A 45 -11.51 -6.56 -12.48
CA VAL A 45 -11.38 -5.16 -12.06
C VAL A 45 -10.76 -5.11 -10.67
N ILE A 46 -9.60 -4.47 -10.55
CA ILE A 46 -8.94 -4.20 -9.27
C ILE A 46 -9.54 -2.91 -8.69
N THR A 47 -10.37 -3.02 -7.66
CA THR A 47 -10.93 -1.86 -6.98
C THR A 47 -10.00 -1.35 -5.88
N SER A 48 -9.44 -0.15 -6.14
CA SER A 48 -8.82 0.82 -5.22
C SER A 48 -7.58 0.43 -4.40
N THR A 49 -6.41 0.61 -5.02
CA THR A 49 -5.19 1.04 -4.33
C THR A 49 -5.11 2.57 -4.37
N SER A 50 -5.02 3.22 -3.22
CA SER A 50 -4.78 4.67 -3.11
C SER A 50 -3.31 4.92 -2.77
N ASN A 51 -2.67 5.87 -3.45
CA ASN A 51 -1.34 6.33 -3.06
C ASN A 51 -1.48 7.37 -1.95
N SER A 52 -0.90 7.11 -0.80
CA SER A 52 -0.84 8.04 0.33
C SER A 52 0.56 8.61 0.46
N LEU A 53 0.65 9.93 0.58
CA LEU A 53 1.89 10.67 0.83
C LEU A 53 1.83 11.22 2.26
N LEU A 54 2.86 10.94 3.05
CA LEU A 54 3.12 11.60 4.31
C LEU A 54 4.43 12.39 4.17
N ASN A 55 4.33 13.70 4.34
CA ASN A 55 5.48 14.59 4.22
C ASN A 55 5.46 15.67 5.31
N GLY A 56 6.61 16.31 5.50
CA GLY A 56 6.75 17.36 6.49
C GLY A 56 8.20 17.70 6.77
N ASN A 57 8.40 18.48 7.82
CA ASN A 57 9.71 18.90 8.29
C ASN A 57 10.03 18.24 9.62
N LEU A 58 11.20 17.61 9.71
CA LEU A 58 11.81 17.16 10.95
C LEU A 58 12.68 18.27 11.53
N LEU A 59 12.29 18.73 12.72
CA LEU A 59 12.97 19.78 13.47
C LEU A 59 13.67 19.18 14.68
N LYS A 60 14.78 19.81 15.07
CA LYS A 60 15.48 19.57 16.33
C LYS A 60 14.72 20.26 17.47
N CYS A 61 15.09 19.96 18.72
CA CYS A 61 14.50 20.59 19.89
C CYS A 61 14.67 22.13 19.94
N ASP A 62 15.71 22.65 19.26
CA ASP A 62 15.99 24.08 19.13
C ASP A 62 15.18 24.75 17.99
N GLY A 63 14.32 24.00 17.30
CA GLY A 63 13.51 24.46 16.17
C GLY A 63 14.26 24.52 14.83
N THR A 64 15.55 24.19 14.79
CA THR A 64 16.31 24.13 13.53
C THR A 64 16.05 22.84 12.77
N LEU A 65 16.27 22.84 11.45
CA LEU A 65 16.04 21.67 10.60
C LEU A 65 17.05 20.55 10.92
N VAL A 66 16.58 19.30 10.95
CA VAL A 66 17.46 18.13 10.97
C VAL A 66 18.17 18.01 9.62
N THR A 67 19.49 17.99 9.63
CA THR A 67 20.33 17.95 8.41
C THR A 67 20.85 16.54 8.09
N ASN A 68 20.83 15.65 9.09
CA ASN A 68 21.19 14.24 8.91
C ASN A 68 20.27 13.38 9.78
N GLY A 69 19.35 12.67 9.15
CA GLY A 69 18.36 11.88 9.85
C GLY A 69 17.44 11.14 8.90
N TYR A 70 16.51 10.39 9.48
CA TYR A 70 15.52 9.63 8.73
C TYR A 70 14.21 9.54 9.49
N VAL A 71 13.16 9.22 8.76
CA VAL A 71 11.82 9.01 9.28
C VAL A 71 11.43 7.56 9.01
N ILE A 72 10.94 6.88 10.04
CA ILE A 72 10.37 5.54 9.96
C ILE A 72 8.85 5.68 9.95
N LEU A 73 8.21 5.28 8.86
CA LEU A 73 6.76 5.14 8.76
C LEU A 73 6.40 3.65 8.85
N LYS A 74 5.53 3.31 9.80
CA LYS A 74 4.92 1.98 9.90
C LYS A 74 3.44 2.06 9.56
N TYR A 75 3.03 1.24 8.61
CA TYR A 75 1.64 1.13 8.18
C TYR A 75 1.34 -0.32 7.84
N ASN A 76 0.35 -0.91 8.51
CA ASN A 76 0.10 -2.36 8.49
C ASN A 76 1.41 -3.12 8.80
N SER A 77 1.77 -4.11 7.97
CA SER A 77 3.02 -4.88 8.09
C SER A 77 4.20 -4.26 7.32
N LYS A 78 4.08 -3.01 6.85
CA LYS A 78 5.13 -2.34 6.09
C LYS A 78 5.89 -1.35 6.97
N THR A 79 7.21 -1.38 6.87
CA THR A 79 8.11 -0.36 7.42
C THR A 79 8.78 0.36 6.25
N LEU A 80 8.65 1.68 6.21
CA LEU A 80 9.20 2.55 5.19
C LEU A 80 10.19 3.49 5.88
N VAL A 81 11.38 3.62 5.32
CA VAL A 81 12.42 4.54 5.82
C VAL A 81 12.67 5.60 4.77
N SER A 82 12.50 6.86 5.15
CA SER A 82 12.70 8.02 4.29
C SER A 82 13.82 8.89 4.86
N SER A 83 14.82 9.21 4.05
CA SER A 83 15.88 10.15 4.43
C SER A 83 15.33 11.56 4.62
N VAL A 84 15.90 12.30 5.56
CA VAL A 84 15.62 13.72 5.79
C VAL A 84 16.68 14.55 5.08
N ILE A 85 16.28 15.42 4.16
CA ILE A 85 17.17 16.33 3.44
C ILE A 85 16.76 17.76 3.76
N ASN A 86 17.64 18.51 4.42
CA ASN A 86 17.34 19.88 4.88
C ASN A 86 16.03 19.96 5.69
N GLY A 87 15.84 19.02 6.60
CA GLY A 87 14.64 18.88 7.42
C GLY A 87 13.44 18.28 6.68
N VAL A 88 13.41 18.22 5.35
CA VAL A 88 12.25 17.72 4.61
C VAL A 88 12.29 16.20 4.49
N PHE A 89 11.16 15.54 4.69
CA PHE A 89 10.97 14.14 4.36
C PHE A 89 9.70 13.91 3.53
N ASP A 90 9.74 12.88 2.69
CA ASP A 90 8.60 12.37 1.94
C ASP A 90 8.55 10.85 2.08
N SER A 91 7.41 10.31 2.51
CA SER A 91 7.17 8.87 2.61
C SER A 91 5.89 8.50 1.87
N ARG A 92 6.01 7.60 0.90
CA ARG A 92 4.90 7.16 0.04
C ARG A 92 4.54 5.72 0.36
N THR A 93 3.25 5.46 0.52
CA THR A 93 2.73 4.11 0.73
C THR A 93 1.44 3.89 -0.04
N ILE A 94 1.17 2.63 -0.37
CA ILE A 94 -0.11 2.22 -0.97
C ILE A 94 -1.04 1.81 0.16
N THR A 95 -2.20 2.45 0.22
CA THR A 95 -3.31 2.14 1.14
C THR A 95 -4.46 1.48 0.39
N CYS A 96 -5.26 0.65 1.08
CA CYS A 96 -6.41 -0.06 0.50
C CYS A 96 -7.70 0.29 1.25
N GLY A 97 -8.81 0.40 0.50
CA GLY A 97 -10.15 0.65 1.07
C GLY A 97 -10.43 2.10 1.47
N ALA A 98 -11.60 2.34 2.06
CA ALA A 98 -12.00 3.64 2.60
C ALA A 98 -10.93 4.10 3.60
N ILE A 99 -10.22 5.17 3.26
CA ILE A 99 -8.99 5.60 3.90
C ILE A 99 -9.29 6.03 5.35
N ASN A 100 -8.89 5.18 6.30
CA ASN A 100 -8.83 5.40 7.76
C ASN A 100 -7.85 4.40 8.41
N GLY A 101 -6.69 4.18 7.80
CA GLY A 101 -5.72 3.22 8.31
C GLY A 101 -4.75 3.89 9.30
N PRO A 102 -4.60 3.38 10.54
CA PRO A 102 -3.65 3.94 11.49
C PRO A 102 -2.22 3.72 10.98
N TYR A 103 -1.39 4.74 11.13
CA TYR A 103 0.05 4.64 10.92
C TYR A 103 0.79 5.13 12.16
N THR A 104 2.04 4.71 12.29
CA THR A 104 2.97 5.35 13.22
C THR A 104 4.15 5.92 12.46
N ILE A 105 4.64 7.05 12.94
CA ILE A 105 5.81 7.73 12.39
C ILE A 105 6.76 8.10 13.52
N GLU A 106 8.05 7.91 13.29
CA GLU A 106 9.11 8.31 14.20
C GLU A 106 10.23 8.97 13.40
N GLY A 107 10.64 10.17 13.79
CA GLY A 107 11.78 10.88 13.22
C GLY A 107 13.02 10.73 14.09
N ILE A 108 14.17 10.47 13.46
CA ILE A 108 15.46 10.26 14.12
C ILE A 108 16.47 11.28 13.57
N ASP A 109 17.08 12.05 14.48
CA ASP A 109 18.25 12.90 14.20
C ASP A 109 19.51 12.10 14.57
N GLU A 110 20.18 11.54 13.57
CA GLU A 110 21.42 10.77 13.76
C GLU A 110 22.59 11.65 14.21
N GLY A 111 22.56 12.95 13.89
CA GLY A 111 23.62 13.87 14.29
C GLY A 111 23.65 14.14 15.79
N ARG A 112 22.53 13.91 16.49
CA ARG A 112 22.37 14.16 17.93
C ARG A 112 21.80 12.99 18.72
N ASN A 113 21.57 11.83 18.08
CA ASN A 113 20.88 10.67 18.67
C ASN A 113 19.56 11.05 19.35
N GLN A 114 18.77 11.88 18.69
CA GLN A 114 17.46 12.32 19.18
C GLN A 114 16.34 11.65 18.38
N THR A 115 15.20 11.43 19.04
CA THR A 115 13.98 10.91 18.41
C THR A 115 12.79 11.79 18.76
N THR A 116 11.84 11.90 17.85
CA THR A 116 10.52 12.48 18.14
C THR A 116 9.69 11.63 19.11
N GLY A 117 10.09 10.37 19.32
CA GLY A 117 9.21 9.33 19.81
C GLY A 117 8.19 8.91 18.74
N ILE A 118 7.38 7.90 19.06
CA ILE A 118 6.34 7.39 18.17
C ILE A 118 5.15 8.35 18.15
N ILE A 119 4.84 8.88 16.96
CA ILE A 119 3.66 9.68 16.68
C ILE A 119 2.64 8.80 15.97
N ASN A 120 1.39 8.83 16.43
CA ASN A 120 0.28 8.10 15.82
C ASN A 120 -0.52 9.03 14.90
N GLY A 121 -0.96 8.51 13.76
CA GLY A 121 -1.82 9.24 12.85
C GLY A 121 -2.73 8.32 12.04
N PHE A 122 -3.58 8.92 11.22
CA PHE A 122 -4.46 8.21 10.30
C PHE A 122 -4.31 8.79 8.91
N PHE A 123 -4.24 7.94 7.90
CA PHE A 123 -4.50 8.41 6.55
C PHE A 123 -5.98 8.80 6.45
N ALA A 124 -6.26 9.95 5.84
CA ALA A 124 -7.62 10.43 5.54
C ALA A 124 -7.88 10.39 4.02
N LEU A 125 -9.15 10.25 3.64
CA LEU A 125 -9.56 10.46 2.25
C LEU A 125 -9.18 11.87 1.79
N PRO A 126 -8.77 12.07 0.52
CA PRO A 126 -8.66 13.41 -0.04
C PRO A 126 -10.01 14.12 0.12
N SER A 127 -10.06 15.20 0.90
CA SER A 127 -11.25 16.05 0.97
C SER A 127 -11.32 16.87 -0.31
N THR A 128 -12.05 16.40 -1.31
CA THR A 128 -12.52 17.30 -2.38
C THR A 128 -13.59 18.21 -1.77
N PHE A 129 -13.20 19.41 -1.38
CA PHE A 129 -14.17 20.49 -1.20
C PHE A 129 -14.63 20.90 -2.61
N ILE A 130 -15.93 20.74 -2.89
CA ILE A 130 -16.60 21.25 -4.10
C ILE A 130 -17.05 22.69 -3.80
#